data_AF-A0A920R8D9-F1
#
_entry.id   AF-A0A920R8D9-F1
#
_cell.length_a   1.000
_cell.length_b   1.000
_cell.length_c   1.000
_cell.angle_alpha   90.00
_cell.angle_beta   90.00
_cell.angle_gamma   90.00
#
_symmetry.space_group_name_H-M   'P 1'
#
loop_
_entity.id
_entity.type
_entity.pdbx_description
1 polymer ?
#
loop_
_entity_poly.entity_id
_entity_poly.type
_entity_poly.pdbx_seq_one_letter_code
_entity_poly.pdbx_strand_id
1 'polypeptide(L)'
;MSLAHNYTVDHSLGDPPPFDSEVTTIEAPVHAAMERVTFSYHGLLHSHLDSLCHVLKDGQMYNGYGADTITENGCERLDIAGVKEGILTRGVLLDIARVNGVDYLAPGTPIYVEDLEAAEREAGIQVEPGDVLFLRTGRWAVPAGAGPGSSGIHASVVPWLRSRGSLS
;
A
#
# COMPACT_ATOMS: atom_id res chain seq x y z
N MET A 1 -11.21 -2.64 15.41
CA MET A 1 -10.13 -1.66 15.20
C MET A 1 -10.30 -1.12 13.78
N SER A 2 -10.37 0.20 13.60
CA SER A 2 -10.45 0.83 12.28
C SER A 2 -9.09 0.78 11.59
N LEU A 3 -9.06 0.56 10.27
CA LEU A 3 -7.85 0.76 9.45
C LEU A 3 -7.63 2.24 9.11
N ALA A 4 -8.65 3.09 9.30
CA ALA A 4 -8.55 4.53 9.10
C ALA A 4 -7.93 5.19 10.33
N HIS A 5 -6.94 6.05 10.09
CA HIS A 5 -6.35 6.97 11.04
C HIS A 5 -6.44 8.40 10.48
N ASN A 6 -6.35 9.41 11.35
CA ASN A 6 -6.24 10.79 10.90
C ASN A 6 -4.95 10.97 10.11
N TYR A 7 -4.98 11.79 9.07
CA TYR A 7 -3.76 12.21 8.39
C TYR A 7 -2.84 12.92 9.39
N THR A 8 -1.54 12.76 9.21
CA THR A 8 -0.53 13.34 10.10
C THR A 8 0.29 14.37 9.33
N VAL A 9 0.43 15.57 9.93
CA VAL A 9 1.36 16.63 9.49
C VAL A 9 2.72 16.49 10.18
N ASP A 10 3.02 15.33 10.75
CA ASP A 10 4.30 15.07 11.39
C ASP A 10 5.39 14.88 10.32
N HIS A 11 6.12 15.97 10.06
CA HIS A 11 7.24 16.04 9.12
C HIS A 11 8.43 15.14 9.52
N SER A 12 8.44 14.53 10.70
CA SER A 12 9.48 13.56 11.08
C SER A 12 9.30 12.19 10.43
N LEU A 13 8.16 11.95 9.77
CA LEU A 13 7.77 10.63 9.26
C LEU A 13 8.02 10.42 7.75
N GLY A 14 8.65 11.37 7.05
CA GLY A 14 9.04 11.22 5.64
C GLY A 14 9.58 12.50 4.98
N ASP A 15 10.28 12.35 3.86
CA ASP A 15 10.74 13.45 3.00
C ASP A 15 10.51 13.10 1.50
N PRO A 16 9.66 13.85 0.75
CA PRO A 16 8.83 14.96 1.23
C PRO A 16 7.76 14.48 2.24
N PRO A 17 7.24 15.38 3.09
CA PRO A 17 6.22 15.03 4.07
C PRO A 17 4.99 14.43 3.36
N PRO A 18 4.40 13.35 3.90
CA PRO A 18 3.33 12.63 3.23
C PRO A 18 2.05 13.45 3.10
N PHE A 19 1.84 14.38 4.01
CA PHE A 19 0.77 15.36 4.01
C PHE A 19 1.32 16.71 4.47
N ASP A 20 0.95 17.79 3.78
CA ASP A 20 1.24 19.16 4.18
C ASP A 20 0.01 20.06 3.94
N SER A 21 -0.19 21.05 4.81
CA SER A 21 -1.31 21.98 4.72
C SER A 21 -0.87 23.40 5.07
N GLU A 22 -1.10 24.33 4.15
CA GLU A 22 -0.84 25.75 4.33
C GLU A 22 -2.17 26.52 4.35
N VAL A 23 -2.37 27.35 5.37
CA VAL A 23 -3.53 28.25 5.48
C VAL A 23 -3.08 29.68 5.26
N THR A 24 -3.70 30.37 4.31
CA THR A 24 -3.50 31.80 4.06
C THR A 24 -4.81 32.56 4.30
N THR A 25 -4.73 33.83 4.67
CA THR A 25 -5.90 34.68 4.93
C THR A 25 -5.98 35.82 3.91
N ILE A 26 -7.21 36.11 3.47
CA ILE A 26 -7.55 37.34 2.76
C ILE A 26 -8.25 38.23 3.78
N GLU A 27 -7.77 39.46 3.94
CA GLU A 27 -8.28 40.38 4.97
C GLU A 27 -9.27 41.42 4.41
N ALA A 28 -9.29 41.72 3.11
CA ALA A 28 -10.23 42.68 2.53
C ALA A 28 -10.52 42.43 1.03
N PRO A 29 -11.74 42.70 0.54
CA PRO A 29 -12.94 43.18 1.25
C PRO A 29 -13.71 42.08 2.00
N VAL A 30 -13.25 40.84 1.94
CA VAL A 30 -13.84 39.69 2.63
C VAL A 30 -12.77 39.05 3.50
N HIS A 31 -13.11 38.77 4.75
CA HIS A 31 -12.27 37.97 5.64
C HIS A 31 -12.48 36.49 5.31
N ALA A 32 -11.53 35.88 4.62
CA ALA A 32 -11.61 34.48 4.22
C ALA A 32 -10.29 33.76 4.52
N ALA A 33 -10.38 32.50 4.95
CA ALA A 33 -9.24 31.60 4.98
C ALA A 33 -9.22 30.77 3.69
N MET A 34 -8.04 30.59 3.13
CA MET A 34 -7.76 29.68 2.03
C MET A 34 -6.81 28.60 2.52
N GLU A 35 -6.99 27.38 2.06
CA GLU A 35 -6.14 26.25 2.41
C GLU A 35 -5.55 25.62 1.15
N ARG A 36 -4.26 25.28 1.20
CA ARG A 36 -3.58 24.46 0.21
C ARG A 36 -3.11 23.19 0.90
N VAL A 37 -3.57 22.05 0.40
CA VAL A 37 -3.16 20.73 0.89
C VAL A 37 -2.33 20.03 -0.17
N THR A 38 -1.20 19.46 0.24
CA THR A 38 -0.32 18.65 -0.61
C THR A 38 -0.25 17.24 -0.07
N PHE A 39 -0.24 16.25 -0.97
CA PHE A 39 -0.13 14.84 -0.64
C PHE A 39 1.01 14.22 -1.42
N SER A 40 1.87 13.46 -0.74
CA SER A 40 2.67 12.43 -1.42
C SER A 40 1.84 11.16 -1.50
N TYR A 41 1.52 10.70 -2.70
CA TYR A 41 0.70 9.49 -2.87
C TYR A 41 1.41 8.23 -2.33
N HIS A 42 2.74 8.18 -2.42
CA HIS A 42 3.53 7.07 -1.93
C HIS A 42 4.16 7.38 -0.58
N GLY A 43 4.29 6.35 0.24
CA GLY A 43 4.85 6.45 1.57
C GLY A 43 4.45 5.27 2.43
N LEU A 44 4.81 5.34 3.71
CA LEU A 44 4.65 4.24 4.66
C LEU A 44 3.51 4.45 5.65
N LEU A 45 2.76 5.55 5.52
CA LEU A 45 1.82 6.03 6.54
C LEU A 45 0.37 5.87 6.12
N HIS A 46 -0.02 6.36 4.95
CA HIS A 46 -1.41 6.32 4.50
C HIS A 46 -1.69 5.19 3.52
N SER A 47 -2.94 4.77 3.49
CA SER A 47 -3.43 3.83 2.48
C SER A 47 -3.36 4.46 1.09
N HIS A 48 -2.81 3.72 0.13
CA HIS A 48 -2.71 4.13 -1.27
C HIS A 48 -2.73 2.90 -2.18
N LEU A 49 -2.81 3.16 -3.49
CA LEU A 49 -2.75 2.15 -4.54
C LEU A 49 -1.60 2.50 -5.48
N ASP A 50 -0.70 1.55 -5.69
CA ASP A 50 0.34 1.66 -6.70
C ASP A 50 -0.19 1.16 -8.04
N SER A 51 -0.20 2.03 -9.05
CA SER A 51 -0.52 1.63 -10.41
C SER A 51 0.62 0.80 -11.03
N LEU A 52 0.34 0.11 -12.13
CA LEU A 52 1.32 -0.75 -12.79
C LEU A 52 2.50 0.02 -13.43
N CYS A 53 2.43 1.36 -13.51
CA CYS A 53 3.57 2.19 -13.90
C CYS A 53 4.52 2.57 -12.75
N HIS A 54 4.21 2.21 -11.50
CA HIS A 54 4.94 2.69 -10.32
C HIS A 54 6.37 2.15 -10.21
N VAL A 55 6.58 0.86 -10.51
CA VAL A 55 7.88 0.19 -10.38
C VAL A 55 8.26 -0.48 -11.70
N LEU A 56 9.48 -0.18 -12.15
CA LEU A 56 10.04 -0.75 -13.37
C LEU A 56 11.06 -1.81 -13.00
N LYS A 57 11.15 -2.83 -13.84
CA LYS A 57 12.23 -3.80 -13.83
C LYS A 57 12.98 -3.69 -15.16
N ASP A 58 14.30 -3.55 -15.08
CA ASP A 58 15.16 -3.45 -16.26
C ASP A 58 14.72 -2.34 -17.25
N GLY A 59 14.22 -1.22 -16.71
CA GLY A 59 13.74 -0.08 -17.50
C GLY A 59 12.36 -0.27 -18.14
N GLN A 60 11.64 -1.35 -17.78
CA GLN A 60 10.34 -1.68 -18.34
C GLN A 60 9.27 -1.82 -17.26
N MET A 61 8.07 -1.33 -17.57
CA MET A 61 6.85 -1.58 -16.82
C MET A 61 6.26 -2.96 -17.18
N TYR A 62 5.17 -3.33 -16.51
CA TYR A 62 4.36 -4.48 -16.93
C TYR A 62 3.99 -4.37 -18.42
N ASN A 63 3.91 -5.51 -19.12
CA ASN A 63 3.74 -5.60 -20.58
C ASN A 63 4.83 -4.92 -21.44
N GLY A 64 5.99 -4.59 -20.88
CA GLY A 64 7.19 -4.21 -21.64
C GLY A 64 7.25 -2.74 -22.08
N TYR A 65 6.35 -1.89 -21.60
CA TYR A 65 6.40 -0.45 -21.87
C TYR A 65 7.65 0.17 -21.25
N GLY A 66 8.36 1.01 -22.01
CA GLY A 66 9.61 1.63 -21.57
C GLY A 66 9.40 2.80 -20.61
N ALA A 67 10.44 3.09 -19.83
CA ALA A 67 10.49 4.24 -18.91
C ALA A 67 10.31 5.60 -19.59
N ASP A 68 10.56 5.69 -20.90
CA ASP A 68 10.35 6.89 -21.72
C ASP A 68 8.87 7.32 -21.81
N THR A 69 7.94 6.40 -21.48
CA THR A 69 6.50 6.70 -21.40
C THR A 69 6.07 7.31 -20.06
N ILE A 70 7.02 7.57 -19.15
CA ILE A 70 6.80 8.26 -17.89
C ILE A 70 7.41 9.66 -18.00
N THR A 71 6.56 10.67 -17.89
CA THR A 71 6.95 12.08 -18.07
C THR A 71 6.51 12.92 -16.88
N GLU A 72 6.86 14.21 -16.87
CA GLU A 72 6.35 15.19 -15.90
C GLU A 72 4.81 15.33 -15.91
N ASN A 73 4.15 14.91 -17.00
CA ASN A 73 2.69 14.89 -17.11
C ASN A 73 2.06 13.58 -16.61
N GLY A 74 2.87 12.63 -16.13
CA GLY A 74 2.44 11.32 -15.63
C GLY A 74 2.84 10.14 -16.52
N CYS A 75 2.23 8.98 -16.25
CA CYS A 75 2.42 7.75 -17.02
C CYS A 75 1.47 7.71 -18.23
N GLU A 76 1.99 7.64 -19.45
CA GLU A 76 1.14 7.54 -20.67
C GLU A 76 0.47 6.16 -20.82
N ARG A 77 0.97 5.17 -20.08
CA ARG A 77 0.47 3.80 -20.04
C ARG A 77 0.40 3.35 -18.60
N LEU A 78 -0.61 2.55 -18.28
CA LEU A 78 -0.71 1.85 -17.00
C LEU A 78 -0.78 2.78 -15.77
N ASP A 79 -1.32 4.00 -15.96
CA ASP A 79 -1.59 4.92 -14.86
C ASP A 79 -2.77 4.44 -13.99
N ILE A 80 -3.01 5.17 -12.89
CA ILE A 80 -4.10 4.87 -11.96
C ILE A 80 -5.50 5.12 -12.57
N ALA A 81 -5.60 5.93 -13.63
CA ALA A 81 -6.89 6.22 -14.26
C ALA A 81 -7.49 4.99 -14.96
N GLY A 82 -6.68 3.96 -15.23
CA GLY A 82 -7.15 2.65 -15.69
C GLY A 82 -8.16 1.97 -14.75
N VAL A 83 -8.18 2.33 -13.46
CA VAL A 83 -9.13 1.82 -12.45
C VAL A 83 -10.05 2.92 -11.90
N LYS A 84 -10.27 4.00 -12.65
CA LYS A 84 -11.07 5.16 -12.21
C LYS A 84 -12.53 4.84 -11.82
N GLU A 85 -13.09 3.77 -12.38
CA GLU A 85 -14.45 3.30 -12.04
C GLU A 85 -14.48 2.51 -10.72
N GLY A 86 -13.33 2.36 -10.07
CA GLY A 86 -13.15 1.61 -8.83
C GLY A 86 -12.85 0.13 -9.06
N ILE A 87 -12.43 -0.53 -7.98
CA ILE A 87 -12.21 -1.97 -7.93
C ILE A 87 -13.26 -2.54 -6.99
N LEU A 88 -14.23 -3.27 -7.55
CA LEU A 88 -15.26 -3.97 -6.78
C LEU A 88 -15.10 -5.47 -6.98
N THR A 89 -14.57 -6.13 -5.97
CA THR A 89 -14.39 -7.58 -5.96
C THR A 89 -14.38 -8.11 -4.52
N ARG A 90 -14.28 -9.42 -4.34
CA ARG A 90 -14.13 -10.05 -3.03
C ARG A 90 -12.75 -9.73 -2.44
N GLY A 91 -12.74 -9.33 -1.18
CA GLY A 91 -11.52 -9.17 -0.39
C GLY A 91 -11.29 -10.38 0.51
N VAL A 92 -10.06 -10.88 0.57
CA VAL A 92 -9.64 -11.95 1.49
C VAL A 92 -8.58 -11.40 2.44
N LEU A 93 -8.82 -11.49 3.75
CA LEU A 93 -7.85 -11.10 4.77
C LEU A 93 -7.18 -12.34 5.36
N LEU A 94 -5.87 -12.49 5.14
CA LEU A 94 -5.04 -13.48 5.83
C LEU A 94 -4.30 -12.80 6.98
N ASP A 95 -4.60 -13.25 8.21
CA ASP A 95 -4.06 -12.69 9.44
C ASP A 95 -2.83 -13.45 9.94
N ILE A 96 -1.68 -13.12 9.38
CA ILE A 96 -0.41 -13.82 9.63
C ILE A 96 0.06 -13.62 11.08
N ALA A 97 -0.14 -12.43 11.64
CA ALA A 97 0.20 -12.18 13.05
C ALA A 97 -0.59 -13.11 13.99
N ARG A 98 -1.90 -13.26 13.75
CA ARG A 98 -2.77 -14.14 14.54
C ARG A 98 -2.36 -15.61 14.41
N VAL A 99 -2.10 -16.09 13.21
CA VAL A 99 -1.62 -17.47 12.96
C VAL A 99 -0.36 -17.79 13.75
N ASN A 100 0.54 -16.81 13.83
CA ASN A 100 1.79 -16.92 14.58
C ASN A 100 1.63 -16.66 16.09
N GLY A 101 0.42 -16.38 16.58
CA GLY A 101 0.13 -16.12 17.99
C GLY A 101 0.77 -14.84 18.54
N VAL A 102 1.03 -13.85 17.67
CA VAL A 102 1.68 -12.57 18.04
C VAL A 102 0.81 -11.38 17.68
N ASP A 103 1.00 -10.26 18.38
CA ASP A 103 0.31 -9.01 18.05
C ASP A 103 0.86 -8.35 16.78
N TYR A 104 2.15 -8.56 16.50
CA TYR A 104 2.85 -8.06 15.32
C TYR A 104 4.00 -8.98 14.91
N LEU A 105 4.29 -9.01 13.62
CA LEU A 105 5.52 -9.60 13.09
C LEU A 105 6.66 -8.58 13.22
N ALA A 106 7.80 -9.03 13.72
CA ALA A 106 8.98 -8.17 13.87
C ALA A 106 9.40 -7.56 12.52
N PRO A 107 9.93 -6.32 12.49
CA PRO A 107 10.46 -5.72 11.27
C PRO A 107 11.45 -6.64 10.56
N GLY A 108 11.35 -6.73 9.23
CA GLY A 108 12.18 -7.62 8.42
C GLY A 108 11.75 -9.09 8.40
N THR A 109 10.69 -9.48 9.13
CA THR A 109 10.16 -10.86 9.06
C THR A 109 9.59 -11.12 7.66
N PRO A 110 10.15 -12.07 6.89
CA PRO A 110 9.59 -12.47 5.61
C PRO A 110 8.35 -13.36 5.81
N ILE A 111 7.34 -13.15 4.97
CA ILE A 111 6.15 -14.00 4.87
C ILE A 111 6.29 -14.88 3.64
N TYR A 112 6.19 -16.19 3.84
CA TYR A 112 6.30 -17.20 2.79
C TYR A 112 4.93 -17.84 2.48
N VAL A 113 4.92 -18.77 1.51
CA VAL A 113 3.70 -19.45 1.07
C VAL A 113 3.08 -20.26 2.20
N GLU A 114 3.91 -20.88 3.03
CA GLU A 114 3.48 -21.71 4.15
C GLU A 114 2.67 -20.90 5.18
N ASP A 115 3.02 -19.63 5.38
CA ASP A 115 2.30 -18.71 6.26
C ASP A 115 0.91 -18.37 5.68
N LEU A 116 0.84 -18.14 4.35
CA LEU A 116 -0.44 -17.86 3.68
C LEU A 116 -1.37 -19.06 3.75
N GLU A 117 -0.86 -20.26 3.47
CA GLU A 117 -1.64 -21.49 3.53
C GLU A 117 -2.03 -21.87 4.96
N ALA A 118 -1.20 -21.54 5.95
CA ALA A 118 -1.58 -21.67 7.36
C ALA A 118 -2.74 -20.75 7.73
N ALA A 119 -2.71 -19.49 7.26
CA ALA A 119 -3.81 -18.54 7.45
C ALA A 119 -5.10 -18.99 6.76
N GLU A 120 -5.02 -19.49 5.53
CA GLU A 120 -6.14 -20.10 4.80
C GLU A 120 -6.78 -21.24 5.60
N ARG A 121 -5.95 -22.18 6.10
CA ARG A 121 -6.41 -23.33 6.88
C ARG A 121 -7.08 -22.92 8.19
N GLU A 122 -6.49 -21.98 8.94
CA GLU A 122 -7.05 -21.52 10.21
C GLU A 122 -8.40 -20.81 10.01
N ALA A 123 -8.54 -20.05 8.92
CA ALA A 123 -9.77 -19.34 8.60
C ALA A 123 -10.79 -20.20 7.84
N GLY A 124 -10.42 -21.38 7.34
CA GLY A 124 -11.29 -22.25 6.55
C GLY A 124 -11.68 -21.64 5.20
N ILE A 125 -10.80 -20.83 4.61
CA ILE A 125 -11.02 -20.15 3.33
C ILE A 125 -9.89 -20.49 2.34
N GLN A 126 -10.11 -20.19 1.07
CA GLN A 126 -9.06 -20.19 0.05
C GLN A 126 -9.14 -18.90 -0.77
N VAL A 127 -7.98 -18.38 -1.13
CA VAL A 127 -7.83 -17.33 -2.14
C VAL A 127 -8.15 -17.94 -3.50
N GLU A 128 -9.00 -17.25 -4.24
CA GLU A 128 -9.44 -17.65 -5.57
C GLU A 128 -9.17 -16.52 -6.58
N PRO A 129 -9.18 -16.83 -7.89
CA PRO A 129 -8.98 -15.84 -8.92
C PRO A 129 -9.97 -14.66 -8.81
N GLY A 130 -9.44 -13.44 -8.95
CA GLY A 130 -10.21 -12.21 -8.83
C GLY A 130 -10.28 -11.61 -7.42
N ASP A 131 -9.77 -12.30 -6.39
CA ASP A 131 -9.70 -11.74 -5.04
C ASP A 131 -8.66 -10.64 -4.90
N VAL A 132 -8.96 -9.66 -4.06
CA VAL A 132 -7.95 -8.79 -3.45
C VAL A 132 -7.49 -9.41 -2.14
N LEU A 133 -6.21 -9.78 -2.09
CA LEU A 133 -5.58 -10.35 -0.90
C LEU A 133 -5.03 -9.25 0.02
N PHE A 134 -5.50 -9.23 1.26
CA PHE A 134 -4.98 -8.40 2.34
C PHE A 134 -4.18 -9.26 3.33
N LEU A 135 -3.03 -8.76 3.76
CA LEU A 135 -2.19 -9.40 4.77
C LEU A 135 -2.14 -8.54 6.03
N ARG A 136 -2.61 -9.09 7.16
CA ARG A 136 -2.43 -8.45 8.46
C ARG A 136 -1.12 -8.95 9.10
N THR A 137 -0.16 -8.03 9.20
CA THR A 137 1.14 -8.27 9.85
C THR A 137 1.24 -7.68 11.26
N GLY A 138 0.23 -6.91 11.68
CA GLY A 138 0.25 -6.18 12.96
C GLY A 138 1.15 -4.94 12.96
N ARG A 139 1.50 -4.39 11.79
CA ARG A 139 2.35 -3.18 11.62
C ARG A 139 2.10 -2.07 12.65
N TRP A 140 0.84 -1.77 12.95
CA TRP A 140 0.48 -0.68 13.86
C TRP A 140 0.63 -1.01 15.35
N ALA A 141 0.84 -2.28 15.70
CA ALA A 141 1.18 -2.72 17.04
C ALA A 141 2.70 -2.83 17.27
N VAL A 142 3.52 -2.57 16.25
CA VAL A 142 4.98 -2.56 16.37
C VAL A 142 5.39 -1.42 17.31
N PRO A 143 6.14 -1.71 18.41
CA PRO A 143 6.54 -0.68 19.35
C PRO A 143 7.63 0.22 18.77
N ALA A 144 7.68 1.46 19.25
CA ALA A 144 8.78 2.36 18.94
C ALA A 144 10.12 1.72 19.34
N GLY A 145 11.12 1.81 18.46
CA GLY A 145 12.45 1.25 18.70
C GLY A 145 12.62 -0.23 18.31
N ALA A 146 11.62 -0.87 17.68
CA ALA A 146 11.70 -2.26 17.20
C ALA A 146 12.70 -2.49 16.04
N GLY A 147 13.45 -1.46 15.64
CA GLY A 147 14.36 -1.47 14.49
C GLY A 147 13.69 -0.99 13.19
N PRO A 148 14.49 -0.76 12.15
CA PRO A 148 14.01 -0.24 10.88
C PRO A 148 13.29 -1.30 10.05
N GLY A 149 12.48 -0.84 9.10
CA GLY A 149 11.84 -1.67 8.07
C GLY A 149 10.45 -2.15 8.46
N SER A 150 9.94 -3.11 7.69
CA SER A 150 8.64 -3.76 7.92
C SER A 150 8.72 -5.25 7.61
N SER A 151 7.85 -6.03 8.23
CA SER A 151 7.55 -7.38 7.75
C SER A 151 6.81 -7.29 6.41
N GLY A 152 6.90 -8.34 5.59
CA GLY A 152 6.28 -8.34 4.27
C GLY A 152 6.47 -9.64 3.51
N ILE A 153 5.78 -9.74 2.37
CA ILE A 153 5.86 -10.92 1.50
C ILE A 153 7.26 -11.08 0.91
N HIS A 154 7.75 -12.31 0.93
CA HIS A 154 8.98 -12.66 0.25
C HIS A 154 8.72 -12.86 -1.25
N ALA A 155 9.70 -12.54 -2.11
CA ALA A 155 9.56 -12.65 -3.56
C ALA A 155 9.25 -14.07 -4.05
N SER A 156 9.59 -15.10 -3.27
CA SER A 156 9.24 -16.49 -3.58
C SER A 156 7.73 -16.78 -3.57
N VAL A 157 6.91 -15.86 -3.06
CA VAL A 157 5.44 -15.97 -3.03
C VAL A 157 4.81 -15.66 -4.40
N VAL A 158 5.52 -14.96 -5.29
CA VAL A 158 4.98 -14.52 -6.60
C VAL A 158 4.41 -15.67 -7.44
N PRO A 159 5.07 -16.85 -7.59
CA PRO A 159 4.50 -17.97 -8.33
C PRO A 159 3.18 -18.49 -7.74
N TRP A 160 3.04 -18.45 -6.41
CA TRP A 160 1.81 -18.86 -5.72
C TRP A 160 0.68 -17.85 -5.97
N LEU A 161 0.95 -16.55 -5.87
CA LEU A 161 -0.06 -15.52 -6.20
C LEU A 161 -0.54 -15.65 -7.64
N ARG A 162 0.37 -15.97 -8.56
CA ARG A 162 0.02 -16.25 -9.96
C ARG A 162 -0.84 -17.51 -10.09
N SER A 163 -0.52 -18.60 -9.41
CA SER A 163 -1.32 -19.84 -9.48
C SER A 163 -2.71 -19.69 -8.86
N ARG A 164 -2.88 -18.76 -7.92
CA ARG A 164 -4.16 -18.38 -7.31
C ARG A 164 -4.98 -17.37 -8.13
N GLY A 165 -4.45 -16.87 -9.25
CA GLY A 165 -5.14 -15.88 -10.08
C GLY A 165 -5.26 -14.49 -9.46
N SER A 166 -4.42 -14.19 -8.46
CA SER A 166 -4.33 -12.85 -7.83
C SER A 166 -3.33 -11.93 -8.53
N LEU A 167 -2.60 -12.44 -9.54
CA LEU A 167 -1.71 -11.71 -10.44
C LEU A 167 -2.02 -12.14 -11.88
N SER A 168 -3.02 -11.52 -12.49
CA SER A 168 -3.37 -11.68 -13.92
C SER A 168 -3.07 -10.39 -14.69
#